data_AF-A0A0B6YIP5-F1
#
_entry.id   AF-A0A0B6YIP5-F1
#
_cell.length_a   1.000
_cell.length_b   1.000
_cell.length_c   1.000
_cell.angle_alpha   90.00
_cell.angle_beta   90.00
_cell.angle_gamma   90.00
#
_symmetry.space_group_name_H-M   'P 1'
#
loop_
_entity.id
_entity.type
_entity.pdbx_description
1 polymer ?
#
loop_
_entity_poly.entity_id
_entity_poly.type
_entity_poly.pdbx_seq_one_letter_code
_entity_poly.pdbx_strand_id
1 'polypeptide(L)'
;GDEREMAKKIASRSPRVLTNVFEGQEKADFWNVLGGKEDYASEKSLQDEGSHPPRLFQLSNSKGTFTVEELHDLVQSDLIEDDVMILDSWETIY
;
A
#
# COMPACT_ATOMS: atom_id res chain seq x y z
N GLY A 1 -3.47 13.11 -7.49
CA GLY A 1 -3.10 14.45 -8.03
C GLY A 1 -1.75 14.88 -7.51
N ASP A 2 -1.61 14.90 -6.18
CA ASP A 2 -0.36 15.18 -5.47
C ASP A 2 0.73 14.14 -5.78
N GLU A 3 0.39 12.85 -5.77
CA GLU A 3 1.34 11.75 -6.06
C GLU A 3 2.03 11.90 -7.42
N ARG A 4 1.29 12.32 -8.46
CA ARG A 4 1.85 12.52 -9.81
C ARG A 4 2.86 13.67 -9.83
N GLU A 5 2.60 14.74 -9.10
CA GLU A 5 3.53 15.87 -8.98
C GLU A 5 4.77 15.48 -8.17
N MET A 6 4.59 14.70 -7.10
CA MET A 6 5.70 14.15 -6.33
C MET A 6 6.58 13.21 -7.17
N ALA A 7 5.97 12.31 -7.96
CA ALA A 7 6.68 11.43 -8.88
C ALA A 7 7.52 12.22 -9.89
N LYS A 8 6.97 13.28 -10.50
CA LYS A 8 7.73 14.18 -11.40
C LYS A 8 8.92 14.83 -10.69
N LYS A 9 8.76 15.27 -9.44
CA LYS A 9 9.82 15.93 -8.64
C LYS A 9 10.96 14.97 -8.29
N ILE A 10 10.66 13.70 -8.03
CA ILE A 10 11.69 12.68 -7.80
C ILE A 10 12.36 12.33 -9.13
N ALA A 11 11.56 12.11 -10.18
CA ALA A 11 12.05 11.69 -11.49
C ALA A 11 12.94 12.75 -12.17
N SER A 12 12.69 14.04 -11.94
CA SER A 12 13.52 15.14 -12.48
C SER A 12 14.96 15.16 -11.95
N ARG A 13 15.25 14.40 -10.88
CA ARG A 13 16.62 14.20 -10.38
C ARG A 13 17.41 13.20 -11.23
N SER A 14 16.73 12.45 -12.09
CA SER A 14 17.35 11.50 -13.01
C SER A 14 17.75 12.19 -14.31
N PRO A 15 18.94 11.91 -14.87
CA PRO A 15 19.35 12.42 -16.18
C PRO A 15 18.65 11.71 -17.36
N ARG A 16 17.74 10.76 -17.10
CA ARG A 16 17.08 9.92 -18.13
C ARG A 16 15.80 10.57 -18.65
N VAL A 17 15.42 10.19 -19.87
CA VAL A 17 14.14 10.58 -20.47
C VAL A 17 13.01 9.91 -19.69
N LEU A 18 12.05 10.72 -19.23
CA LEU A 18 10.89 10.26 -18.47
C LEU A 18 9.73 9.99 -19.42
N THR A 19 9.09 8.84 -19.28
CA THR A 19 7.88 8.47 -20.02
C THR A 19 6.74 8.27 -19.03
N ASN A 20 5.64 9.00 -19.22
CA ASN A 20 4.42 8.76 -18.45
C ASN A 20 3.68 7.57 -19.05
N VAL A 21 3.30 6.63 -18.20
CA VAL A 21 2.50 5.45 -18.54
C VAL A 21 1.32 5.43 -17.59
N PHE A 22 0.13 5.20 -18.11
CA PHE A 22 -1.08 5.02 -17.31
C PHE A 22 -1.24 3.55 -16.94
N GLU A 23 -1.77 3.28 -15.76
CA GLU A 23 -2.07 1.91 -15.35
C GLU A 23 -2.98 1.23 -16.39
N GLY A 24 -2.60 0.01 -16.80
CA GLY A 24 -3.28 -0.75 -17.85
C GLY A 24 -2.85 -0.42 -19.29
N GLN A 25 -1.97 0.57 -19.49
CA GLN A 25 -1.40 0.93 -20.80
C GLN A 25 0.11 0.64 -20.89
N GLU A 26 0.63 -0.23 -20.03
CA GLU A 26 2.04 -0.57 -19.99
C GLU A 26 2.44 -1.42 -21.20
N LYS A 27 3.57 -1.06 -21.81
CA LYS A 27 4.17 -1.84 -22.91
C LYS A 27 4.87 -3.08 -22.36
N ALA A 28 5.07 -4.08 -23.23
CA ALA A 28 5.82 -5.30 -22.87
C ALA A 28 7.20 -5.00 -22.26
N ASP A 29 7.91 -3.99 -22.77
CA ASP A 29 9.23 -3.59 -22.26
C ASP A 29 9.21 -3.16 -20.79
N PHE A 30 8.10 -2.57 -20.32
CA PHE A 30 7.94 -2.20 -18.91
C PHE A 30 7.96 -3.45 -18.02
N TRP A 31 7.15 -4.43 -18.37
CA TRP A 31 7.05 -5.70 -17.64
C TRP A 31 8.32 -6.54 -17.75
N ASN A 32 8.95 -6.57 -18.92
CA ASN A 32 10.19 -7.32 -19.13
C ASN A 32 11.32 -6.89 -18.17
N VAL A 33 11.41 -5.60 -17.85
CA VAL A 33 12.39 -5.07 -16.89
C VAL A 33 12.07 -5.47 -15.45
N LEU A 34 10.80 -5.71 -15.14
CA LEU A 34 10.34 -6.18 -13.82
C LEU A 34 10.42 -7.72 -13.67
N GLY A 35 10.79 -8.45 -14.74
CA GLY A 35 10.85 -9.91 -14.74
C GLY A 35 9.60 -10.58 -15.35
N GLY A 36 8.66 -9.80 -15.88
CA GLY A 36 7.39 -10.27 -16.43
C GLY A 36 6.20 -9.50 -15.85
N LYS A 37 5.01 -9.75 -16.40
CA LYS A 37 3.76 -9.25 -15.82
C LYS A 37 3.20 -10.34 -14.90
N GLU A 38 2.98 -9.99 -13.64
CA GLU A 38 2.32 -10.82 -12.64
C GLU A 38 1.06 -10.12 -12.12
N ASP A 39 0.25 -10.86 -11.36
CA ASP A 39 -0.85 -10.27 -10.62
C ASP A 39 -0.30 -9.32 -9.55
N TYR A 40 -0.91 -8.15 -9.42
CA TYR A 40 -0.49 -7.12 -8.49
C TYR A 40 -1.73 -6.51 -7.82
N ALA A 41 -1.52 -5.82 -6.70
CA ALA A 41 -2.60 -5.16 -5.97
C ALA A 41 -3.21 -4.03 -6.81
N SER A 42 -4.42 -4.25 -7.35
CA SER A 42 -5.11 -3.33 -8.24
C SER A 42 -6.60 -3.17 -7.91
N GLU A 43 -6.99 -3.48 -6.67
CA GLU A 43 -8.39 -3.39 -6.23
C GLU A 43 -8.90 -1.94 -6.31
N LYS A 44 -10.21 -1.77 -6.56
CA LYS A 44 -10.82 -0.44 -6.72
C LYS A 44 -10.73 0.41 -5.45
N SER A 45 -10.82 -0.23 -4.29
CA SER A 45 -10.64 0.39 -2.97
C SER A 45 -9.25 1.01 -2.80
N LEU A 46 -8.23 0.53 -3.53
CA LEU A 46 -6.88 1.09 -3.52
C LEU A 46 -6.71 2.30 -4.44
N GLN A 47 -7.65 2.54 -5.36
CA GLN A 47 -7.57 3.63 -6.34
C GLN A 47 -8.18 4.95 -5.84
N ASP A 48 -8.95 4.91 -4.76
CA ASP A 48 -9.60 6.08 -4.16
C ASP A 48 -9.33 6.09 -2.66
N GLU A 49 -8.84 7.21 -2.13
CA GLU A 49 -8.80 7.46 -0.69
C GLU A 49 -10.24 7.74 -0.24
N GLY A 50 -11.04 6.68 -0.16
CA GLY A 50 -12.44 6.77 0.20
C GLY A 50 -12.66 7.43 1.56
N SER A 51 -13.93 7.70 1.89
CA SER A 51 -14.30 8.35 3.17
C SER A 51 -13.88 7.58 4.44
N HIS A 52 -13.41 6.34 4.30
CA HIS A 52 -13.06 5.45 5.39
C HIS A 52 -11.64 4.90 5.15
N PRO A 53 -10.62 5.53 5.74
CA PRO A 53 -9.25 5.03 5.62
C PRO A 53 -9.10 3.70 6.38
N PRO A 54 -8.21 2.80 5.93
CA PRO A 54 -7.94 1.55 6.64
C PRO A 54 -7.45 1.78 8.07
N ARG A 55 -7.87 0.91 9.00
CA ARG A 55 -7.50 0.97 10.42
C ARG A 55 -6.88 -0.35 10.86
N LEU A 56 -5.72 -0.30 11.49
CA LEU A 56 -5.04 -1.48 12.02
C LEU A 56 -5.23 -1.57 13.53
N PHE A 57 -5.60 -2.75 14.01
CA PHE A 57 -5.68 -3.07 15.43
C PHE A 57 -4.74 -4.21 15.78
N GLN A 58 -3.99 -4.05 16.85
CA GLN A 58 -3.20 -5.10 17.47
C GLN A 58 -4.01 -5.74 18.61
N LEU A 59 -4.13 -7.06 18.56
CA LEU A 59 -4.77 -7.90 19.57
C LEU A 59 -3.68 -8.71 20.26
N SER A 60 -3.41 -8.39 21.53
CA SER A 60 -2.37 -9.05 22.32
C SER A 60 -2.89 -9.56 23.66
N ASN A 61 -2.37 -10.69 24.14
CA ASN A 61 -2.59 -11.21 25.48
C ASN A 61 -1.31 -11.24 26.34
N SER A 62 -0.22 -10.65 25.84
CA SER A 62 1.12 -10.66 26.45
C SER A 62 1.15 -10.12 27.89
N LYS A 63 0.23 -9.23 28.25
CA LYS A 63 0.10 -8.63 29.59
C LYS A 63 -0.72 -9.48 30.58
N GLY A 64 -1.07 -10.71 30.20
CA GLY A 64 -1.91 -11.61 31.00
C GLY A 64 -3.42 -11.31 30.91
N THR A 65 -3.80 -10.22 30.25
CA THR A 65 -5.17 -9.90 29.85
C THR A 65 -5.20 -9.57 28.37
N PHE A 66 -6.30 -9.89 27.70
CA PHE A 66 -6.50 -9.56 26.29
C PHE A 66 -6.73 -8.06 26.12
N THR A 67 -5.92 -7.41 25.28
CA THR A 67 -5.97 -5.99 24.98
C THR A 67 -6.04 -5.74 23.48
N VAL A 68 -6.76 -4.69 23.09
CA VAL A 68 -6.87 -4.23 21.71
C VAL A 68 -6.36 -2.80 21.63
N GLU A 69 -5.43 -2.53 20.73
CA GLU A 69 -4.82 -1.21 20.52
C GLU A 69 -4.90 -0.84 19.04
N GLU A 70 -5.32 0.39 18.74
CA GLU A 70 -5.32 0.91 17.37
C GLU A 70 -3.97 1.54 17.04
N LEU A 71 -3.42 1.21 15.88
CA LEU A 71 -2.18 1.76 15.36
C LEU A 71 -2.47 2.76 14.25
N HIS A 72 -1.85 3.94 14.34
CA HIS A 72 -1.96 5.01 13.34
C HIS A 72 -0.73 5.05 12.45
N ASP A 73 -0.85 5.64 11.25
CA ASP A 73 0.24 5.80 10.28
C ASP A 73 0.94 4.47 9.91
N LEU A 74 0.12 3.45 9.65
CA LEU A 74 0.50 2.07 9.36
C LEU A 74 1.73 1.92 8.46
N VAL A 75 2.74 1.19 8.95
CA VAL A 75 3.81 0.63 8.14
C VAL A 75 3.99 -0.87 8.40
N GLN A 76 4.64 -1.59 7.48
CA GLN A 76 4.83 -3.04 7.60
C GLN A 76 5.59 -3.43 8.88
N SER A 77 6.48 -2.57 9.39
CA SER A 77 7.23 -2.84 10.62
C SER A 77 6.39 -2.80 11.89
N ASP A 78 5.14 -2.30 11.82
CA ASP A 78 4.22 -2.27 12.96
C ASP A 78 3.51 -3.63 13.16
N LEU A 79 3.63 -4.54 12.19
CA LEU A 79 3.07 -5.88 12.28
C LEU A 79 3.94 -6.73 13.22
N ILE A 80 3.39 -7.07 14.38
CA ILE A 80 4.05 -7.94 15.36
C ILE A 80 3.69 -9.39 15.04
N GLU A 81 4.69 -10.18 14.64
CA GLU A 81 4.50 -11.57 14.19
C GLU A 81 3.89 -12.48 15.27
N ASP A 82 4.12 -12.18 16.54
CA ASP A 82 3.62 -12.95 17.69
C ASP A 82 2.20 -12.58 18.13
N ASP A 83 1.65 -11.47 17.62
CA ASP A 83 0.31 -10.99 17.96
C ASP A 83 -0.66 -11.16 16.77
N VAL A 84 -1.96 -11.07 17.06
CA VAL A 84 -2.98 -11.03 16.01
C VAL A 84 -3.21 -9.59 15.60
N MET A 85 -3.20 -9.33 14.30
CA MET A 85 -3.47 -8.01 13.74
C MET A 85 -4.80 -8.06 13.00
N ILE A 86 -5.63 -7.04 13.15
CA ILE A 86 -6.87 -6.87 12.38
C ILE A 86 -6.74 -5.62 11.52
N LEU A 87 -6.88 -5.77 10.21
CA LEU A 87 -6.94 -4.64 9.27
C LEU A 87 -8.38 -4.47 8.78
N ASP A 88 -9.03 -3.41 9.24
CA ASP A 88 -10.35 -2.99 8.76
C ASP A 88 -10.16 -2.04 7.57
N SER A 89 -10.44 -2.51 6.36
CA SER A 89 -10.37 -1.72 5.12
C SER A 89 -11.75 -1.25 4.64
N TRP A 90 -12.73 -1.16 5.55
CA TRP A 90 -14.14 -0.84 5.31
C TRP A 90 -14.92 -1.87 4.49
N GLU A 91 -14.44 -2.21 3.30
CA GLU A 91 -15.06 -3.22 2.42
C GLU A 91 -14.77 -4.65 2.89
N THR A 92 -13.59 -4.88 3.47
CA THR A 92 -13.12 -6.18 3.95
C THR A 92 -12.39 -6.03 5.28
N ILE A 93 -12.46 -7.06 6.12
CA ILE A 93 -11.68 -7.18 7.34
C ILE A 93 -10.72 -8.34 7.17
N TYR A 94 -9.44 -8.10 7.45
CA TYR A 94 -8.36 -9.08 7.38
C TYR A 94 -7.83 -9.41 8.77
#